data_AF-A0A3D0SSC6-F1
#
_entry.id   AF-A0A3D0SSC6-F1
#
_cell.length_a   1.000
_cell.length_b   1.000
_cell.length_c   1.000
_cell.angle_alpha   90.00
_cell.angle_beta   90.00
_cell.angle_gamma   90.00
#
_symmetry.space_group_name_H-M   'P 1'
#
loop_
_entity.id
_entity.type
_entity.pdbx_description
1 polymer ?
#
loop_
_entity_poly.entity_id
_entity_poly.type
_entity_poly.pdbx_seq_one_letter_code
_entity_poly.pdbx_strand_id
1 'polypeptide(L)'
;IHGMGRQGKSSLAARVANRLHHHEPVVVFGHYGAPAILEAFRRAIGGQEVRDIIDAYRDRVRQHPDELADGLRALLEGPCRELVKDDSGRVTHRPVLLILDDLERILCDPGPGGLHRVQPEWVPVLRAVMEAFAEADSDSRLLITSRFRFTLPQQDDRDLADALFALHLPPMETAESRQQAARKARPAGQAKAVPDETRTQRCIALAQGNPGLQDRLFSLSLQDPAACDQALTAMEHYLAGHNPDQETVRTFLENLAIDHSLAVLKPGECELLRAATLFELPVPRAVLAALAKTLALDAGEPCGIRLFGLGLWDVYPGLVQYAEPATAVNALVRPLAGTLTGSEIQALAGVALPKLFADWGGADGSRRPYPADYELARLAVLVGSPL
;
A
#
# COMPACT_ATOMS: atom_id res chain seq x y z
N ILE A 1 2.85 -6.88 1.89
CA ILE A 1 2.49 -5.52 2.40
C ILE A 1 2.18 -4.63 1.20
N HIS A 2 1.00 -4.03 1.15
CA HIS A 2 0.60 -3.16 0.04
C HIS A 2 -0.05 -1.84 0.51
N GLY A 3 -0.10 -0.83 -0.36
CA GLY A 3 -0.60 0.51 -0.05
C GLY A 3 0.12 1.58 -0.89
N MET A 4 -0.34 2.83 -0.83
CA MET A 4 0.14 3.90 -1.72
C MET A 4 1.68 4.07 -1.73
N GLY A 5 2.18 4.68 -2.81
CA GLY A 5 3.57 5.13 -2.90
C GLY A 5 3.96 5.94 -1.65
N ARG A 6 5.17 5.71 -1.15
CA ARG A 6 5.72 6.42 0.04
C ARG A 6 4.91 6.23 1.34
N GLN A 7 4.05 5.21 1.44
CA GLN A 7 3.26 4.87 2.64
C GLN A 7 4.06 4.21 3.79
N GLY A 8 5.37 4.04 3.65
CA GLY A 8 6.21 3.42 4.70
C GLY A 8 6.29 1.88 4.66
N LYS A 9 5.92 1.26 3.53
CA LYS A 9 5.99 -0.21 3.33
C LYS A 9 7.38 -0.79 3.58
N SER A 10 8.41 -0.24 2.94
CA SER A 10 9.80 -0.67 3.13
C SER A 10 10.30 -0.42 4.55
N SER A 11 9.84 0.66 5.20
CA SER A 11 10.14 0.91 6.62
C SER A 11 9.48 -0.11 7.55
N LEU A 12 8.25 -0.56 7.24
CA LEU A 12 7.61 -1.65 7.96
C LEU A 12 8.35 -2.97 7.74
N ALA A 13 8.73 -3.28 6.50
CA ALA A 13 9.56 -4.46 6.18
C ALA A 13 10.87 -4.48 6.98
N ALA A 14 11.58 -3.35 7.05
CA ALA A 14 12.79 -3.23 7.87
C ALA A 14 12.52 -3.45 9.38
N ARG A 15 11.38 -2.98 9.91
CA ARG A 15 10.99 -3.26 11.31
C ARG A 15 10.66 -4.74 11.53
N VAL A 16 10.05 -5.41 10.56
CA VAL A 16 9.79 -6.86 10.63
C VAL A 16 11.12 -7.61 10.65
N ALA A 17 12.04 -7.29 9.75
CA ALA A 17 13.39 -7.86 9.71
C ALA A 17 14.12 -7.69 11.06
N ASN A 18 14.09 -6.49 11.65
CA ASN A 18 14.72 -6.23 12.93
C ASN A 18 14.08 -7.00 14.11
N ARG A 19 12.80 -7.38 14.01
CA ARG A 19 12.11 -8.15 15.06
C ARG A 19 12.31 -9.65 14.91
N LEU A 20 12.44 -10.13 13.67
CA LEU A 20 12.83 -11.49 13.35
C LEU A 20 14.34 -11.66 13.51
N HIS A 21 14.84 -11.45 14.74
CA HIS A 21 16.26 -11.45 15.10
C HIS A 21 16.95 -12.83 14.92
N HIS A 22 16.19 -13.89 14.70
CA HIS A 22 16.69 -15.22 14.35
C HIS A 22 16.82 -15.43 12.84
N HIS A 23 16.35 -14.50 12.02
CA HIS A 23 16.39 -14.58 10.56
C HIS A 23 17.47 -13.67 9.99
N GLU A 24 18.14 -14.12 8.94
CA GLU A 24 19.02 -13.27 8.15
C GLU A 24 18.21 -12.53 7.07
N PRO A 25 18.22 -11.18 7.02
CA PRO A 25 17.49 -10.45 5.99
C PRO A 25 18.20 -10.56 4.63
N VAL A 26 17.49 -11.08 3.63
CA VAL A 26 17.92 -11.09 2.23
C VAL A 26 17.06 -10.10 1.46
N VAL A 27 17.62 -8.99 1.00
CA VAL A 27 16.84 -7.91 0.35
C VAL A 27 17.12 -7.86 -1.15
N VAL A 28 16.05 -7.93 -1.94
CA VAL A 28 16.07 -7.79 -3.40
C VAL A 28 15.26 -6.56 -3.80
N PHE A 29 15.91 -5.64 -4.51
CA PHE A 29 15.31 -4.39 -4.98
C PHE A 29 15.80 -4.07 -6.40
N GLY A 30 14.86 -3.77 -7.30
CA GLY A 30 15.13 -3.33 -8.67
C GLY A 30 15.68 -4.39 -9.64
N HIS A 31 16.18 -5.52 -9.14
CA HIS A 31 16.78 -6.59 -9.94
C HIS A 31 16.17 -7.95 -9.54
N TYR A 32 14.97 -8.25 -10.02
CA TYR A 32 14.20 -9.43 -9.62
C TYR A 32 14.59 -10.71 -10.39
N GLY A 33 15.73 -10.72 -11.08
CA GLY A 33 16.12 -11.87 -11.92
C GLY A 33 16.63 -13.03 -11.08
N ALA A 34 16.40 -14.26 -11.54
CA ALA A 34 16.83 -15.46 -10.81
C ALA A 34 18.33 -15.41 -10.38
N PRO A 35 19.29 -15.02 -11.24
CA PRO A 35 20.69 -14.88 -10.82
C PRO A 35 20.90 -13.81 -9.74
N ALA A 36 20.15 -12.71 -9.80
CA ALA A 36 20.25 -11.61 -8.83
C ALA A 36 19.70 -12.02 -7.45
N ILE A 37 18.64 -12.83 -7.43
CA ILE A 37 18.08 -13.40 -6.20
C ILE A 37 19.11 -14.33 -5.55
N LEU A 38 19.68 -15.29 -6.28
CA LEU A 38 20.74 -16.16 -5.74
C LEU A 38 21.93 -15.36 -5.22
N GLU A 39 22.36 -14.34 -5.96
CA GLU A 39 23.44 -13.45 -5.53
C GLU A 39 23.11 -12.68 -4.24
N ALA A 40 21.84 -12.33 -4.00
CA ALA A 40 21.41 -11.73 -2.74
C ALA A 40 21.59 -12.68 -1.55
N PHE A 41 21.26 -13.97 -1.70
CA PHE A 41 21.53 -15.00 -0.71
C PHE A 41 23.04 -15.14 -0.44
N ARG A 42 23.86 -15.17 -1.50
CA ARG A 42 25.32 -15.25 -1.40
C ARG A 42 25.90 -14.14 -0.53
N ARG A 43 25.39 -12.91 -0.71
CA ARG A 43 25.87 -11.72 -0.02
C ARG A 43 25.41 -11.66 1.44
N ALA A 44 24.18 -12.07 1.72
CA ALA A 44 23.60 -11.98 3.05
C ALA A 44 24.14 -13.06 4.00
N ILE A 45 24.18 -14.31 3.56
CA ILE A 45 24.46 -15.46 4.44
C ILE A 45 25.95 -15.81 4.44
N GLY A 46 26.59 -15.76 3.28
CA GLY A 46 27.97 -16.25 3.11
C GLY A 46 28.09 -17.75 3.39
N GLY A 47 29.30 -18.21 3.73
CA GLY A 47 29.59 -19.64 3.94
C GLY A 47 30.00 -20.40 2.67
N GLN A 48 30.59 -21.58 2.84
CA GLN A 48 31.04 -22.40 1.70
C GLN A 48 29.86 -23.17 1.07
N GLU A 49 29.03 -23.80 1.90
CA GLU A 49 27.85 -24.55 1.45
C GLU A 49 26.88 -23.71 0.61
N VAL A 50 26.57 -22.49 1.05
CA VAL A 50 25.74 -21.54 0.27
C VAL A 50 26.39 -21.21 -1.08
N ARG A 51 27.72 -21.05 -1.13
CA ARG A 51 28.43 -20.80 -2.39
C ARG A 51 28.36 -22.00 -3.32
N ASP A 52 28.58 -23.20 -2.80
CA ASP A 52 28.54 -24.44 -3.57
C ASP A 52 27.14 -24.65 -4.18
N ILE A 53 26.08 -24.44 -3.40
CA ILE A 53 24.70 -24.50 -3.89
C ILE A 53 24.49 -23.43 -4.98
N ILE A 54 24.83 -22.16 -4.71
CA ILE A 54 24.59 -21.08 -5.67
C ILE A 54 25.36 -21.30 -6.97
N ASP A 55 26.60 -21.73 -6.91
CA ASP A 55 27.43 -21.96 -8.10
C ASP A 55 26.91 -23.17 -8.91
N ALA A 56 26.32 -24.18 -8.26
CA ALA A 56 25.66 -25.30 -8.94
C ALA A 56 24.40 -24.88 -9.73
N TYR A 57 23.67 -23.86 -9.26
CA TYR A 57 22.44 -23.38 -9.92
C TYR A 57 22.64 -22.13 -10.79
N ARG A 58 23.74 -21.38 -10.63
CA ARG A 58 23.97 -20.06 -11.26
C ARG A 58 23.76 -20.05 -12.78
N ASP A 59 24.36 -21.00 -13.50
CA ASP A 59 24.26 -21.06 -14.95
C ASP A 59 22.93 -21.68 -15.42
N ARG A 60 22.38 -22.61 -14.63
CA ARG A 60 21.08 -23.24 -14.88
C ARG A 60 19.96 -22.21 -14.86
N VAL A 61 19.87 -21.40 -13.79
CA VAL A 61 18.81 -20.37 -13.66
C VAL A 61 18.96 -19.20 -14.63
N ARG A 62 20.15 -19.04 -15.25
CA ARG A 62 20.33 -18.07 -16.34
C ARG A 62 19.65 -18.54 -17.63
N GLN A 63 19.63 -19.85 -17.88
CA GLN A 63 19.04 -20.45 -19.08
C GLN A 63 17.57 -20.82 -18.84
N HIS A 64 17.24 -21.30 -17.64
CA HIS A 64 15.93 -21.79 -17.23
C HIS A 64 15.55 -21.17 -15.88
N PRO A 65 14.93 -19.97 -15.87
CA PRO A 65 14.62 -19.24 -14.63
C PRO A 65 13.68 -19.97 -13.67
N ASP A 66 12.92 -20.95 -14.15
CA ASP A 66 12.06 -21.85 -13.40
C ASP A 66 12.85 -22.81 -12.48
N GLU A 67 14.09 -23.16 -12.85
CA GLU A 67 15.00 -23.96 -12.00
C GLU A 67 15.47 -23.20 -10.74
N LEU A 68 15.08 -21.93 -10.59
CA LEU A 68 15.30 -21.17 -9.37
C LEU A 68 14.61 -21.84 -8.17
N ALA A 69 13.48 -22.52 -8.37
CA ALA A 69 12.74 -23.15 -7.29
C ALA A 69 13.60 -24.20 -6.58
N ASP A 70 14.25 -25.08 -7.34
CA ASP A 70 15.15 -26.12 -6.82
C ASP A 70 16.36 -25.51 -6.09
N GLY A 71 16.96 -24.48 -6.67
CA GLY A 71 18.10 -23.78 -6.06
C GLY A 71 17.73 -23.10 -4.74
N LEU A 72 16.55 -22.47 -4.69
CA LEU A 72 16.02 -21.88 -3.45
C LEU A 72 15.68 -22.96 -2.44
N ARG A 73 15.04 -24.07 -2.83
CA ARG A 73 14.74 -25.17 -1.91
C ARG A 73 16.00 -25.78 -1.31
N ALA A 74 17.06 -25.97 -2.10
CA ALA A 74 18.35 -26.42 -1.59
C ALA A 74 18.93 -25.47 -0.52
N LEU A 75 18.79 -24.16 -0.70
CA LEU A 75 19.17 -23.17 0.31
C LEU A 75 18.26 -23.22 1.54
N LEU A 76 16.94 -23.25 1.34
CA LEU A 76 15.91 -23.15 2.36
C LEU A 76 15.82 -24.40 3.24
N GLU A 77 16.05 -25.60 2.69
CA GLU A 77 16.04 -26.88 3.40
C GLU A 77 17.44 -27.28 3.92
N GLY A 78 18.49 -26.58 3.46
CA GLY A 78 19.88 -26.75 3.92
C GLY A 78 20.33 -25.58 4.81
N PRO A 79 21.28 -24.73 4.36
CA PRO A 79 21.91 -23.69 5.19
C PRO A 79 20.95 -22.66 5.79
N CYS A 80 19.74 -22.54 5.22
CA CYS A 80 18.70 -21.60 5.67
C CYS A 80 17.50 -22.29 6.33
N ARG A 81 17.62 -23.55 6.78
CA ARG A 81 16.49 -24.28 7.35
C ARG A 81 16.05 -23.73 8.70
N GLU A 82 16.97 -23.77 9.65
CA GLU A 82 16.73 -23.44 11.04
C GLU A 82 18.00 -22.86 11.67
N LEU A 83 17.88 -22.31 12.87
CA LEU A 83 19.00 -21.73 13.57
C LEU A 83 19.86 -22.84 14.19
N VAL A 84 20.99 -23.16 13.56
CA VAL A 84 21.97 -24.12 14.07
C VAL A 84 23.24 -23.40 14.51
N LYS A 85 23.77 -23.80 15.67
CA LYS A 85 25.06 -23.33 16.19
C LYS A 85 26.00 -24.53 16.37
N ASP A 86 27.27 -24.34 16.07
CA ASP A 86 28.30 -25.32 16.39
C ASP A 86 28.64 -25.33 17.89
N ASP A 87 29.49 -26.26 18.33
CA ASP A 87 29.91 -26.41 19.73
C ASP A 87 30.59 -25.16 20.29
N SER A 88 31.10 -24.26 19.43
CA SER A 88 31.69 -22.98 19.82
C SER A 88 30.64 -21.87 19.97
N GLY A 89 29.36 -22.17 19.74
CA GLY A 89 28.25 -21.22 19.75
C GLY A 89 28.16 -20.36 18.49
N ARG A 90 28.97 -20.63 17.47
CA ARG A 90 28.93 -19.90 16.19
C ARG A 90 27.78 -20.42 15.36
N VAL A 91 27.01 -19.49 14.79
CA VAL A 91 25.89 -19.79 13.90
C VAL A 91 26.44 -20.38 12.60
N THR A 92 26.02 -21.60 12.27
CA THR A 92 26.36 -22.30 11.03
C THR A 92 25.22 -22.29 10.04
N HIS A 93 23.97 -22.32 10.53
CA HIS A 93 22.75 -22.26 9.73
C HIS A 93 21.81 -21.23 10.33
N ARG A 94 21.04 -20.55 9.48
CA ARG A 94 20.09 -19.55 9.93
C ARG A 94 18.97 -19.36 8.91
N PRO A 95 17.69 -19.35 9.33
CA PRO A 95 16.60 -19.06 8.43
C PRO A 95 16.70 -17.65 7.85
N VAL A 96 16.10 -17.43 6.68
CA VAL A 96 16.11 -16.12 6.03
C VAL A 96 14.76 -15.45 6.06
N LEU A 97 14.78 -14.12 6.05
CA LEU A 97 13.65 -13.31 5.63
C LEU A 97 13.98 -12.75 4.24
N LEU A 98 13.45 -13.37 3.19
CA LEU A 98 13.58 -12.82 1.84
C LEU A 98 12.59 -11.67 1.66
N ILE A 99 13.10 -10.49 1.34
CA ILE A 99 12.33 -9.28 1.10
C ILE A 99 12.43 -8.92 -0.38
N LEU A 100 11.32 -9.05 -1.11
CA LEU A 100 11.16 -8.47 -2.44
C LEU A 100 10.53 -7.09 -2.28
N ASP A 101 11.34 -6.04 -2.37
CA ASP A 101 10.88 -4.65 -2.15
C ASP A 101 10.46 -4.01 -3.48
N ASP A 102 9.41 -3.18 -3.48
CA ASP A 102 8.94 -2.36 -4.62
C ASP A 102 8.51 -3.20 -5.85
N LEU A 103 7.77 -4.30 -5.61
CA LEU A 103 7.41 -5.27 -6.67
C LEU A 103 6.58 -4.65 -7.81
N GLU A 104 5.92 -3.51 -7.61
CA GLU A 104 5.14 -2.83 -8.65
C GLU A 104 5.89 -2.57 -9.96
N ARG A 105 7.23 -2.52 -9.92
CA ARG A 105 8.10 -2.32 -11.08
C ARG A 105 8.00 -3.43 -12.13
N ILE A 106 7.60 -4.63 -11.72
CA ILE A 106 7.45 -5.81 -12.60
C ILE A 106 5.98 -6.19 -12.79
N LEU A 107 5.06 -5.29 -12.46
CA LEU A 107 3.64 -5.50 -12.67
C LEU A 107 3.18 -4.79 -13.95
N CYS A 108 2.21 -5.40 -14.62
CA CYS A 108 1.37 -4.74 -15.62
C CYS A 108 0.23 -4.01 -14.92
N ASP A 109 -0.38 -3.06 -15.63
CA ASP A 109 -1.66 -2.46 -15.21
C ASP A 109 -2.73 -3.54 -14.97
N PRO A 110 -3.70 -3.28 -14.08
CA PRO A 110 -4.66 -4.29 -13.69
C PRO A 110 -5.56 -4.65 -14.86
N GLY A 111 -5.94 -5.93 -14.92
CA GLY A 111 -6.93 -6.41 -15.89
C GLY A 111 -8.37 -6.09 -15.47
N PRO A 112 -9.37 -6.70 -16.12
CA PRO A 112 -10.79 -6.54 -15.76
C PRO A 112 -11.10 -6.89 -14.30
N GLY A 113 -10.41 -7.88 -13.72
CA GLY A 113 -10.57 -8.30 -12.32
C GLY A 113 -9.91 -7.38 -11.28
N GLY A 114 -9.34 -6.25 -11.68
CA GLY A 114 -8.78 -5.22 -10.80
C GLY A 114 -7.44 -5.53 -10.15
N LEU A 115 -6.97 -6.78 -10.15
CA LEU A 115 -5.61 -7.08 -9.70
C LEU A 115 -4.59 -6.85 -10.81
N HIS A 116 -3.42 -6.36 -10.42
CA HIS A 116 -2.26 -6.24 -11.30
C HIS A 116 -1.74 -7.62 -11.69
N ARG A 117 -1.26 -7.78 -12.92
CA ARG A 117 -0.62 -9.04 -13.35
C ARG A 117 0.88 -8.88 -13.29
N VAL A 118 1.59 -9.96 -12.98
CA VAL A 118 3.04 -10.00 -13.12
C VAL A 118 3.38 -9.98 -14.62
N GLN A 119 4.34 -9.16 -15.01
CA GLN A 119 4.84 -9.09 -16.39
C GLN A 119 5.32 -10.48 -16.84
N PRO A 120 4.99 -10.95 -18.07
CA PRO A 120 5.20 -12.32 -18.49
C PRO A 120 6.62 -12.86 -18.30
N GLU A 121 7.63 -12.02 -18.55
CA GLU A 121 9.05 -12.37 -18.41
C GLU A 121 9.49 -12.62 -16.96
N TRP A 122 8.75 -12.08 -15.98
CA TRP A 122 9.02 -12.25 -14.55
C TRP A 122 8.19 -13.35 -13.90
N VAL A 123 7.16 -13.86 -14.58
CA VAL A 123 6.27 -14.93 -14.09
C VAL A 123 7.06 -16.17 -13.65
N PRO A 124 8.00 -16.74 -14.45
CA PRO A 124 8.74 -17.93 -14.03
C PRO A 124 9.52 -17.72 -12.74
N VAL A 125 10.14 -16.54 -12.59
CA VAL A 125 10.99 -16.22 -11.44
C VAL A 125 10.16 -16.04 -10.18
N LEU A 126 9.09 -15.22 -10.22
CA LEU A 126 8.27 -15.00 -9.03
C LEU A 126 7.52 -16.27 -8.61
N ARG A 127 7.08 -17.08 -9.60
CA ARG A 127 6.51 -18.40 -9.35
C ARG A 127 7.49 -19.29 -8.60
N ALA A 128 8.72 -19.43 -9.10
CA ALA A 128 9.75 -20.23 -8.48
C ALA A 128 10.08 -19.79 -7.05
N VAL A 129 10.14 -18.47 -6.78
CA VAL A 129 10.32 -17.95 -5.43
C VAL A 129 9.16 -18.35 -4.52
N MET A 130 7.93 -18.13 -4.96
CA MET A 130 6.75 -18.40 -4.14
C MET A 130 6.55 -19.90 -3.87
N GLU A 131 6.75 -20.74 -4.88
CA GLU A 131 6.70 -22.21 -4.76
C GLU A 131 7.78 -22.72 -3.80
N ALA A 132 9.03 -22.25 -3.93
CA ALA A 132 10.10 -22.66 -3.03
C ALA A 132 9.81 -22.34 -1.56
N PHE A 133 9.28 -21.15 -1.26
CA PHE A 133 8.92 -20.78 0.11
C PHE A 133 7.64 -21.44 0.62
N ALA A 134 6.72 -21.82 -0.27
CA ALA A 134 5.50 -22.53 0.11
C ALA A 134 5.76 -24.01 0.40
N GLU A 135 6.71 -24.63 -0.29
CA GLU A 135 6.99 -26.07 -0.22
C GLU A 135 8.17 -26.45 0.68
N ALA A 136 9.14 -25.54 0.90
CA ALA A 136 10.32 -25.85 1.71
C ALA A 136 9.96 -26.09 3.18
N ASP A 137 10.51 -27.17 3.75
CA ASP A 137 10.44 -27.44 5.19
C ASP A 137 11.47 -26.60 5.95
N SER A 138 11.13 -25.34 6.21
CA SER A 138 12.05 -24.31 6.72
C SER A 138 11.37 -23.26 7.61
N ASP A 139 12.14 -22.68 8.54
CA ASP A 139 11.73 -21.50 9.31
C ASP A 139 11.85 -20.19 8.51
N SER A 140 12.39 -20.23 7.29
CA SER A 140 12.52 -19.08 6.41
C SER A 140 11.17 -18.50 5.98
N ARG A 141 11.11 -17.19 5.74
CA ARG A 141 9.88 -16.46 5.41
C ARG A 141 10.07 -15.52 4.22
N LEU A 142 9.00 -15.36 3.43
CA LEU A 142 8.94 -14.42 2.31
C LEU A 142 8.12 -13.19 2.70
N LEU A 143 8.65 -12.01 2.38
CA LEU A 143 7.96 -10.73 2.52
C LEU A 143 8.04 -9.97 1.21
N ILE A 144 6.89 -9.56 0.70
CA ILE A 144 6.79 -8.74 -0.52
C ILE A 144 6.23 -7.38 -0.15
N THR A 145 6.85 -6.30 -0.62
CA THR A 145 6.24 -4.98 -0.61
C THR A 145 5.83 -4.60 -2.02
N SER A 146 4.64 -4.01 -2.17
CA SER A 146 4.20 -3.46 -3.45
C SER A 146 3.24 -2.28 -3.25
N ARG A 147 3.09 -1.39 -4.22
CA ARG A 147 1.95 -0.46 -4.26
C ARG A 147 0.62 -1.20 -4.31
N PHE A 148 0.56 -2.26 -5.11
CA PHE A 148 -0.68 -2.88 -5.52
C PHE A 148 -0.76 -4.33 -5.05
N ARG A 149 -1.98 -4.88 -5.05
CA ARG A 149 -2.16 -6.32 -5.03
C ARG A 149 -2.01 -6.86 -6.45
N PHE A 150 -1.47 -8.07 -6.56
CA PHE A 150 -1.24 -8.72 -7.84
C PHE A 150 -1.82 -10.13 -7.85
N THR A 151 -1.95 -10.66 -9.07
CA THR A 151 -2.32 -12.04 -9.38
C THR A 151 -1.14 -12.74 -10.04
N LEU A 152 -0.94 -14.01 -9.70
CA LEU A 152 0.02 -14.92 -10.31
C LEU A 152 -0.67 -16.27 -10.62
N PRO A 153 -1.46 -16.33 -11.70
CA PRO A 153 -2.24 -17.53 -12.04
C PRO A 153 -1.35 -18.76 -12.25
N GLN A 154 -1.78 -19.91 -11.73
CA GLN A 154 -1.23 -21.23 -12.02
C GLN A 154 -2.13 -21.98 -13.03
N GLN A 155 -1.75 -23.21 -13.37
CA GLN A 155 -2.66 -24.15 -14.01
C GLN A 155 -3.81 -24.47 -13.04
N ASP A 156 -5.00 -24.77 -13.58
CA ASP A 156 -6.23 -25.12 -12.83
C ASP A 156 -6.94 -23.98 -12.08
N ASP A 157 -6.89 -22.74 -12.60
CA ASP A 157 -7.62 -21.57 -12.06
C ASP A 157 -7.22 -21.17 -10.63
N ARG A 158 -6.12 -21.72 -10.12
CA ARG A 158 -5.51 -21.33 -8.84
C ARG A 158 -4.63 -20.10 -9.02
N ASP A 159 -4.60 -19.23 -8.03
CA ASP A 159 -3.68 -18.09 -7.99
C ASP A 159 -2.65 -18.29 -6.88
N LEU A 160 -1.37 -18.28 -7.24
CA LEU A 160 -0.29 -18.46 -6.26
C LEU A 160 -0.21 -17.25 -5.31
N ALA A 161 -0.66 -16.07 -5.74
CA ALA A 161 -0.74 -14.88 -4.90
C ALA A 161 -1.69 -15.05 -3.71
N ASP A 162 -2.66 -15.97 -3.78
CA ASP A 162 -3.59 -16.23 -2.68
C ASP A 162 -2.94 -16.94 -1.49
N ALA A 163 -1.75 -17.53 -1.68
CA ALA A 163 -0.94 -18.07 -0.58
C ALA A 163 -0.32 -16.96 0.30
N LEU A 164 -0.31 -15.70 -0.16
CA LEU A 164 0.25 -14.58 0.57
C LEU A 164 -0.76 -13.96 1.53
N PHE A 165 -0.32 -13.68 2.75
CA PHE A 165 -1.08 -12.82 3.65
C PHE A 165 -1.05 -11.36 3.18
N ALA A 166 -2.17 -10.88 2.66
CA ALA A 166 -2.32 -9.51 2.19
C ALA A 166 -2.50 -8.51 3.34
N LEU A 167 -1.41 -7.83 3.73
CA LEU A 167 -1.44 -6.73 4.68
C LEU A 167 -1.51 -5.38 3.97
N HIS A 168 -2.66 -4.70 4.05
CA HIS A 168 -2.81 -3.30 3.64
C HIS A 168 -2.19 -2.36 4.68
N LEU A 169 -1.45 -1.36 4.22
CA LEU A 169 -0.87 -0.32 5.06
C LEU A 169 -1.67 0.99 4.85
N PRO A 170 -2.55 1.35 5.79
CA PRO A 170 -3.40 2.55 5.65
C PRO A 170 -2.60 3.85 5.81
N PRO A 171 -3.22 5.01 5.51
CA PRO A 171 -2.76 6.33 5.95
C PRO A 171 -2.42 6.36 7.45
N MET A 172 -1.42 7.15 7.82
CA MET A 172 -1.08 7.36 9.23
C MET A 172 -2.22 8.06 9.97
N GLU A 173 -2.49 7.59 11.17
CA GLU A 173 -3.37 8.28 12.10
C GLU A 173 -2.68 9.52 12.70
N THR A 174 -3.47 10.46 13.22
CA THR A 174 -2.96 11.72 13.80
C THR A 174 -1.86 11.48 14.86
N ALA A 175 -2.03 10.44 15.69
CA ALA A 175 -1.04 10.09 16.71
C ALA A 175 0.29 9.62 16.09
N GLU A 176 0.24 8.83 15.02
CA GLU A 176 1.42 8.33 14.31
C GLU A 176 2.13 9.45 13.57
N SER A 177 1.38 10.34 12.91
CA SER A 177 1.88 11.58 12.30
C SER A 177 2.67 12.42 13.30
N ARG A 178 2.10 12.68 14.49
CA ARG A 178 2.80 13.43 15.55
C ARG A 178 4.05 12.72 16.05
N GLN A 179 4.00 11.40 16.21
CA GLN A 179 5.18 10.62 16.60
C GLN A 179 6.29 10.68 15.55
N GLN A 180 5.96 10.64 14.26
CA GLN A 180 6.95 10.76 13.18
C GLN A 180 7.64 12.13 13.23
N ALA A 181 6.88 13.22 13.33
CA ALA A 181 7.42 14.57 13.46
C ALA A 181 8.32 14.71 14.70
N ALA A 182 7.86 14.22 15.86
CA ALA A 182 8.61 14.28 17.11
C ALA A 182 9.94 13.50 17.05
N ARG A 183 9.99 12.36 16.34
CA ARG A 183 11.23 11.61 16.12
C ARG A 183 12.21 12.36 15.23
N LYS A 184 11.71 13.00 14.17
CA LYS A 184 12.53 13.75 13.21
C LYS A 184 13.13 15.02 13.83
N ALA A 185 12.43 15.63 14.80
CA ALA A 185 12.92 16.77 15.59
C ALA A 185 14.03 16.44 16.61
N ARG A 186 14.38 15.15 16.80
CA ARG A 186 15.42 14.69 17.73
C ARG A 186 16.63 14.15 16.97
N PRO A 187 17.42 14.97 16.26
CA PRO A 187 18.68 14.50 15.70
C PRO A 187 19.63 14.08 16.82
N ALA A 188 20.29 12.94 16.65
CA ALA A 188 21.35 12.48 17.56
C ALA A 188 22.53 13.47 17.50
N GLY A 189 22.74 14.23 18.58
CA GLY A 189 23.95 15.03 18.79
C GLY A 189 23.94 16.48 18.29
N GLN A 190 22.80 17.05 17.86
CA GLN A 190 22.70 18.48 17.53
C GLN A 190 21.81 19.25 18.51
N ALA A 191 22.04 20.57 18.63
CA ALA A 191 21.18 21.47 19.37
C ALA A 191 19.74 21.30 18.90
N LYS A 192 18.81 21.17 19.85
CA LYS A 192 17.39 20.91 19.62
C LYS A 192 16.80 22.06 18.80
N ALA A 193 16.67 21.90 17.49
CA ALA A 193 15.85 22.80 16.69
C ALA A 193 14.43 22.71 17.26
N VAL A 194 13.93 23.80 17.84
CA VAL A 194 12.57 23.84 18.38
C VAL A 194 11.64 23.87 17.17
N PRO A 195 10.83 22.83 16.93
CA PRO A 195 9.92 22.83 15.80
C PRO A 195 8.89 23.93 16.01
N ASP A 196 8.61 24.66 14.93
CA ASP A 196 7.45 25.54 14.89
C ASP A 196 6.19 24.67 14.91
N GLU A 197 5.41 24.72 16.00
CA GLU A 197 4.23 23.89 16.19
C GLU A 197 3.16 24.17 15.12
N THR A 198 3.02 25.43 14.70
CA THR A 198 2.07 25.81 13.65
C THR A 198 2.45 25.18 12.32
N ARG A 199 3.73 25.28 11.95
CA ARG A 199 4.23 24.65 10.71
C ARG A 199 4.15 23.13 10.79
N THR A 200 4.44 22.55 11.96
CA THR A 200 4.34 21.10 12.21
C THR A 200 2.91 20.62 11.98
N GLN A 201 1.92 21.31 12.55
CA GLN A 201 0.52 20.95 12.38
C GLN A 201 0.06 21.10 10.92
N ARG A 202 0.54 22.11 10.19
CA ARG A 202 0.28 22.25 8.74
C ARG A 202 0.91 21.11 7.93
N CYS A 203 2.16 20.73 8.21
CA CYS A 203 2.81 19.59 7.57
C CYS A 203 2.00 18.29 7.77
N ILE A 204 1.51 18.05 8.98
CA ILE A 204 0.69 16.87 9.31
C ILE A 204 -0.63 16.91 8.52
N ALA A 205 -1.35 18.04 8.57
CA ALA A 205 -2.64 18.18 7.92
C ALA A 205 -2.54 18.02 6.40
N LEU A 206 -1.56 18.67 5.77
CA LEU A 206 -1.40 18.66 4.31
C LEU A 206 -0.78 17.38 3.77
N ALA A 207 -0.07 16.61 4.61
CA ALA A 207 0.45 15.31 4.21
C ALA A 207 -0.65 14.24 4.06
N GLN A 208 -1.86 14.48 4.59
CA GLN A 208 -3.02 13.60 4.44
C GLN A 208 -2.71 12.14 4.83
N GLY A 209 -1.95 11.95 5.91
CA GLY A 209 -1.54 10.64 6.41
C GLY A 209 -0.47 9.92 5.58
N ASN A 210 0.11 10.54 4.55
CA ASN A 210 1.24 9.97 3.80
C ASN A 210 2.58 10.24 4.54
N PRO A 211 3.25 9.21 5.10
CA PRO A 211 4.47 9.39 5.87
C PRO A 211 5.66 9.94 5.09
N GLY A 212 5.78 9.62 3.79
CA GLY A 212 6.87 10.15 2.98
C GLY A 212 6.70 11.62 2.65
N LEU A 213 5.46 12.06 2.36
CA LEU A 213 5.16 13.48 2.17
C LEU A 213 5.39 14.26 3.47
N GLN A 214 4.89 13.74 4.59
CA GLN A 214 5.07 14.37 5.89
C GLN A 214 6.55 14.49 6.26
N ASP A 215 7.35 13.43 6.06
CA ASP A 215 8.79 13.45 6.32
C ASP A 215 9.49 14.50 5.47
N ARG A 216 9.10 14.63 4.19
CA ARG A 216 9.67 15.62 3.28
C ARG A 216 9.33 17.05 3.70
N LEU A 217 8.05 17.34 3.94
CA LEU A 217 7.58 18.66 4.39
C LEU A 217 8.22 19.04 5.72
N PHE A 218 8.27 18.10 6.68
CA PHE A 218 8.89 18.37 7.97
C PHE A 218 10.41 18.53 7.88
N SER A 219 11.09 17.79 7.00
CA SER A 219 12.52 18.00 6.74
C SER A 219 12.78 19.41 6.17
N LEU A 220 11.94 19.87 5.23
CA LEU A 220 12.00 21.25 4.74
C LEU A 220 11.76 22.25 5.87
N SER A 221 10.76 22.03 6.71
CA SER A 221 10.49 22.90 7.87
C SER A 221 11.69 23.10 8.79
N LEU A 222 12.58 22.10 8.90
CA LEU A 222 13.77 22.18 9.75
C LEU A 222 14.97 22.79 9.02
N GLN A 223 15.07 22.59 7.71
CA GLN A 223 16.25 22.96 6.90
C GLN A 223 16.08 24.32 6.22
N ASP A 224 14.90 24.59 5.68
CA ASP A 224 14.52 25.80 4.95
C ASP A 224 13.03 26.10 5.18
N PRO A 225 12.70 26.86 6.24
CA PRO A 225 11.32 27.22 6.58
C PRO A 225 10.58 27.95 5.45
N ALA A 226 11.27 28.77 4.66
CA ALA A 226 10.65 29.53 3.58
C ALA A 226 10.25 28.61 2.41
N ALA A 227 11.13 27.69 2.02
CA ALA A 227 10.79 26.66 1.04
C ALA A 227 9.68 25.72 1.55
N CYS A 228 9.65 25.43 2.86
CA CYS A 228 8.55 24.69 3.47
C CYS A 228 7.23 25.44 3.33
N ASP A 229 7.17 26.73 3.67
CA ASP A 229 5.93 27.50 3.58
C ASP A 229 5.41 27.57 2.14
N GLN A 230 6.30 27.68 1.14
CA GLN A 230 5.93 27.57 -0.28
C GLN A 230 5.39 26.19 -0.64
N ALA A 231 6.01 25.11 -0.15
CA ALA A 231 5.54 23.74 -0.38
C ALA A 231 4.18 23.49 0.28
N LEU A 232 3.92 24.06 1.46
CA LEU A 232 2.62 23.96 2.14
C LEU A 232 1.55 24.71 1.34
N THR A 233 1.82 25.91 0.84
CA THR A 233 0.89 26.64 -0.05
C THR A 233 0.61 25.86 -1.34
N ALA A 234 1.63 25.26 -1.96
CA ALA A 234 1.45 24.43 -3.14
C ALA A 234 0.59 23.17 -2.86
N MET A 235 0.73 22.57 -1.68
CA MET A 235 -0.16 21.48 -1.24
C MET A 235 -1.59 21.97 -0.99
N GLU A 236 -1.80 23.15 -0.43
CA GLU A 236 -3.14 23.75 -0.27
C GLU A 236 -3.81 23.97 -1.64
N HIS A 237 -3.07 24.52 -2.60
CA HIS A 237 -3.54 24.67 -3.98
C HIS A 237 -3.86 23.32 -4.64
N TYR A 238 -3.00 22.31 -4.43
CA TYR A 238 -3.23 20.95 -4.92
C TYR A 238 -4.50 20.32 -4.35
N LEU A 239 -4.68 20.39 -3.03
CA LEU A 239 -5.88 19.86 -2.38
C LEU A 239 -7.16 20.62 -2.78
N ALA A 240 -7.03 21.86 -3.24
CA ALA A 240 -8.10 22.63 -3.87
C ALA A 240 -8.33 22.31 -5.36
N GLY A 241 -7.61 21.34 -5.94
CA GLY A 241 -7.78 20.88 -7.32
C GLY A 241 -6.91 21.59 -8.36
N HIS A 242 -5.86 22.31 -7.95
CA HIS A 242 -4.94 22.98 -8.88
C HIS A 242 -3.61 22.22 -9.03
N ASN A 243 -2.87 22.49 -10.10
CA ASN A 243 -1.54 21.91 -10.25
C ASN A 243 -0.54 22.60 -9.30
N PRO A 244 0.31 21.84 -8.58
CA PRO A 244 1.32 22.41 -7.70
C PRO A 244 2.40 23.15 -8.52
N ASP A 245 2.67 24.39 -8.14
CA ASP A 245 3.68 25.26 -8.73
C ASP A 245 5.09 25.04 -8.14
N GLN A 246 5.17 24.46 -6.94
CA GLN A 246 6.43 24.15 -6.25
C GLN A 246 7.00 22.78 -6.63
N GLU A 247 8.29 22.75 -7.01
CA GLU A 247 8.97 21.59 -7.60
C GLU A 247 9.06 20.35 -6.69
N THR A 248 9.29 20.53 -5.38
CA THR A 248 9.36 19.41 -4.43
C THR A 248 8.02 18.70 -4.30
N VAL A 249 6.93 19.46 -4.22
CA VAL A 249 5.57 18.90 -4.16
C VAL A 249 5.21 18.22 -5.48
N ARG A 250 5.47 18.89 -6.61
CA ARG A 250 5.22 18.33 -7.94
C ARG A 250 5.95 17.00 -8.15
N THR A 251 7.26 16.99 -7.94
CA THR A 251 8.09 15.77 -8.07
C THR A 251 7.59 14.66 -7.13
N PHE A 252 7.15 15.00 -5.91
CA PHE A 252 6.60 14.02 -4.99
C PHE A 252 5.33 13.36 -5.54
N LEU A 253 4.38 14.17 -6.01
CA LEU A 253 3.09 13.70 -6.54
C LEU A 253 3.26 12.92 -7.85
N GLU A 254 4.14 13.37 -8.75
CA GLU A 254 4.51 12.64 -9.97
C GLU A 254 5.03 11.23 -9.63
N ASN A 255 5.87 11.10 -8.60
CA ASN A 255 6.40 9.82 -8.15
C ASN A 255 5.34 8.88 -7.55
N LEU A 256 4.17 9.39 -7.14
CA LEU A 256 3.05 8.55 -6.72
C LEU A 256 2.37 7.87 -7.91
N ALA A 257 2.55 8.37 -9.13
CA ALA A 257 1.94 7.88 -10.35
C ALA A 257 0.39 7.87 -10.31
N ILE A 258 -0.20 8.90 -9.66
CA ILE A 258 -1.66 9.06 -9.60
C ILE A 258 -2.23 9.30 -11.00
N ASP A 259 -1.58 10.15 -11.80
CA ASP A 259 -2.05 10.47 -13.16
C ASP A 259 -2.09 9.24 -14.08
N HIS A 260 -1.08 8.38 -14.01
CA HIS A 260 -1.07 7.11 -14.74
C HIS A 260 -2.23 6.21 -14.29
N SER A 261 -2.45 6.13 -12.97
CA SER A 261 -3.52 5.31 -12.38
C SER A 261 -4.92 5.82 -12.78
N LEU A 262 -5.11 7.14 -12.91
CA LEU A 262 -6.35 7.74 -13.40
C LEU A 262 -6.53 7.52 -14.91
N ALA A 263 -5.45 7.61 -15.70
CA ALA A 263 -5.50 7.49 -17.16
C ALA A 263 -5.95 6.10 -17.65
N VAL A 264 -5.78 5.05 -16.84
CA VAL A 264 -6.18 3.67 -17.18
C VAL A 264 -7.60 3.30 -16.71
N LEU A 265 -8.33 4.23 -16.08
CA LEU A 265 -9.71 4.00 -15.69
C LEU A 265 -10.68 4.04 -16.86
N LYS A 266 -11.73 3.23 -16.77
CA LYS A 266 -12.90 3.35 -17.64
C LYS A 266 -13.76 4.55 -17.24
N PRO A 267 -14.60 5.09 -18.15
CA PRO A 267 -15.52 6.19 -17.83
C PRO A 267 -16.42 5.93 -16.61
N GLY A 268 -16.97 4.72 -16.48
CA GLY A 268 -17.81 4.35 -15.32
C GLY A 268 -17.03 4.27 -14.01
N GLU A 269 -15.74 3.93 -14.06
CA GLU A 269 -14.85 3.89 -12.90
C GLU A 269 -14.44 5.31 -12.48
N CYS A 270 -14.13 6.19 -13.43
CA CYS A 270 -13.89 7.61 -13.17
C CYS A 270 -15.11 8.25 -12.50
N GLU A 271 -16.30 7.98 -13.01
CA GLU A 271 -17.53 8.54 -12.46
C GLU A 271 -17.84 7.98 -11.07
N LEU A 272 -17.57 6.70 -10.81
CA LEU A 272 -17.71 6.14 -9.47
C LEU A 272 -16.68 6.73 -8.49
N LEU A 273 -15.43 6.94 -8.93
CA LEU A 273 -14.40 7.61 -8.13
C LEU A 273 -14.84 9.03 -7.76
N ARG A 274 -15.40 9.78 -8.72
CA ARG A 274 -15.96 11.13 -8.51
C ARG A 274 -17.14 11.09 -7.56
N ALA A 275 -18.10 10.18 -7.76
CA ALA A 275 -19.27 10.03 -6.88
C ALA A 275 -18.87 9.67 -5.45
N ALA A 276 -17.82 8.88 -5.26
CA ALA A 276 -17.30 8.52 -3.94
C ALA A 276 -16.71 9.74 -3.17
N THR A 277 -16.40 10.86 -3.85
CA THR A 277 -16.02 12.11 -3.18
C THR A 277 -17.18 12.78 -2.43
N LEU A 278 -18.40 12.25 -2.53
CA LEU A 278 -19.53 12.66 -1.69
C LEU A 278 -19.23 12.47 -0.20
N PHE A 279 -18.51 11.41 0.16
CA PHE A 279 -18.33 10.97 1.55
C PHE A 279 -17.11 11.60 2.21
N GLU A 280 -17.25 11.98 3.49
CA GLU A 280 -16.12 12.45 4.32
C GLU A 280 -15.51 11.32 5.14
N LEU A 281 -16.22 10.21 5.30
CA LEU A 281 -15.78 9.01 6.00
C LEU A 281 -15.69 7.81 5.05
N PRO A 282 -14.88 6.78 5.39
CA PRO A 282 -14.96 5.49 4.73
C PRO A 282 -16.36 4.90 4.85
N VAL A 283 -16.92 4.45 3.73
CA VAL A 283 -18.27 3.86 3.66
C VAL A 283 -18.22 2.40 3.22
N PRO A 284 -19.20 1.56 3.62
CA PRO A 284 -19.29 0.19 3.12
C PRO A 284 -19.33 0.13 1.59
N ARG A 285 -18.63 -0.83 0.99
CA ARG A 285 -18.60 -1.01 -0.47
C ARG A 285 -20.00 -1.20 -1.08
N ALA A 286 -20.95 -1.74 -0.31
CA ALA A 286 -22.33 -1.91 -0.73
C ALA A 286 -23.04 -0.57 -1.02
N VAL A 287 -22.66 0.52 -0.34
CA VAL A 287 -23.16 1.88 -0.61
C VAL A 287 -22.66 2.37 -1.96
N LEU A 288 -21.36 2.17 -2.24
CA LEU A 288 -20.75 2.53 -3.53
C LEU A 288 -21.33 1.70 -4.68
N ALA A 289 -21.62 0.42 -4.45
CA ALA A 289 -22.32 -0.42 -5.42
C ALA A 289 -23.76 0.06 -5.69
N ALA A 290 -24.47 0.55 -4.68
CA ALA A 290 -25.80 1.13 -4.86
C ALA A 290 -25.75 2.43 -5.70
N LEU A 291 -24.74 3.27 -5.49
CA LEU A 291 -24.49 4.46 -6.33
C LEU A 291 -24.19 4.05 -7.78
N ALA A 292 -23.25 3.13 -8.00
CA ALA A 292 -22.89 2.65 -9.33
C ALA A 292 -24.11 2.09 -10.09
N LYS A 293 -24.95 1.30 -9.40
CA LYS A 293 -26.18 0.77 -9.98
C LYS A 293 -27.17 1.87 -10.35
N THR A 294 -27.37 2.85 -9.47
CA THR A 294 -28.35 3.94 -9.70
C THR A 294 -27.93 4.85 -10.84
N LEU A 295 -26.62 5.05 -11.00
CA LEU A 295 -26.02 5.82 -12.07
C LEU A 295 -25.78 4.99 -13.35
N ALA A 296 -26.11 3.70 -13.34
CA ALA A 296 -25.85 2.75 -14.44
C ALA A 296 -24.37 2.73 -14.91
N LEU A 297 -23.43 2.77 -13.96
CA LEU A 297 -22.00 2.79 -14.25
C LEU A 297 -21.43 1.38 -14.47
N ASP A 298 -20.58 1.23 -15.50
CA ASP A 298 -19.65 0.10 -15.58
C ASP A 298 -18.49 0.33 -14.60
N ALA A 299 -18.71 -0.06 -13.35
CA ALA A 299 -17.76 0.09 -12.25
C ALA A 299 -16.91 -1.17 -11.96
N GLY A 300 -16.97 -2.17 -12.85
CA GLY A 300 -16.35 -3.48 -12.65
C GLY A 300 -17.11 -4.40 -11.69
N GLU A 301 -16.73 -5.67 -11.70
CA GLU A 301 -17.31 -6.71 -10.84
C GLU A 301 -16.17 -7.46 -10.12
N PRO A 302 -16.12 -7.43 -8.77
CA PRO A 302 -16.97 -6.66 -7.86
C PRO A 302 -16.83 -5.13 -8.05
N CYS A 303 -17.89 -4.37 -7.70
CA CYS A 303 -17.91 -2.92 -7.84
C CYS A 303 -16.65 -2.24 -7.26
N GLY A 304 -15.97 -1.45 -8.11
CA GLY A 304 -14.81 -0.65 -7.76
C GLY A 304 -13.52 -1.45 -7.53
N ILE A 305 -13.48 -2.72 -7.95
CA ILE A 305 -12.29 -3.57 -7.78
C ILE A 305 -11.04 -2.97 -8.44
N ARG A 306 -11.19 -2.29 -9.58
CA ARG A 306 -10.10 -1.60 -10.28
C ARG A 306 -9.65 -0.32 -9.57
N LEU A 307 -10.56 0.42 -8.95
CA LEU A 307 -10.22 1.61 -8.15
C LEU A 307 -9.36 1.23 -6.94
N PHE A 308 -9.67 0.10 -6.31
CA PHE A 308 -8.81 -0.47 -5.27
C PHE A 308 -7.48 -1.00 -5.84
N GLY A 309 -7.54 -1.73 -6.95
CA GLY A 309 -6.38 -2.29 -7.63
C GLY A 309 -5.29 -1.27 -7.96
N LEU A 310 -5.72 -0.11 -8.44
CA LEU A 310 -4.90 1.05 -8.81
C LEU A 310 -4.50 1.94 -7.62
N GLY A 311 -4.88 1.57 -6.39
CA GLY A 311 -4.57 2.36 -5.19
C GLY A 311 -5.27 3.71 -5.12
N LEU A 312 -6.37 3.90 -5.86
CA LEU A 312 -7.18 5.13 -5.85
C LEU A 312 -8.16 5.17 -4.67
N TRP A 313 -8.47 3.99 -4.14
CA TRP A 313 -9.25 3.78 -2.94
C TRP A 313 -8.41 3.15 -1.83
N ASP A 314 -8.56 3.69 -0.62
CA ASP A 314 -8.03 3.10 0.60
C ASP A 314 -9.09 2.23 1.28
N VAL A 315 -8.64 1.20 2.00
CA VAL A 315 -9.52 0.26 2.70
C VAL A 315 -9.31 0.36 4.20
N TYR A 316 -10.41 0.46 4.93
CA TYR A 316 -10.46 0.62 6.37
C TYR A 316 -11.33 -0.48 6.99
N PRO A 317 -11.11 -0.81 8.27
CA PRO A 317 -12.13 -1.54 9.03
C PRO A 317 -13.44 -0.75 9.03
N GLY A 318 -14.58 -1.43 8.96
CA GLY A 318 -15.89 -0.80 9.02
C GLY A 318 -16.12 -0.11 10.37
N LEU A 319 -16.71 1.09 10.33
CA LEU A 319 -16.96 1.91 11.54
C LEU A 319 -17.97 1.28 12.51
N VAL A 320 -18.97 0.56 11.98
CA VAL A 320 -20.03 -0.10 12.76
C VAL A 320 -19.82 -1.62 12.75
N GLN A 321 -19.45 -2.17 11.59
CA GLN A 321 -19.19 -3.59 11.38
C GLN A 321 -17.71 -3.78 11.06
N TYR A 322 -16.87 -3.96 12.07
CA TYR A 322 -15.40 -4.07 11.90
C TYR A 322 -14.95 -5.21 10.98
N ALA A 323 -15.75 -6.27 10.86
CA ALA A 323 -15.47 -7.39 9.95
C ALA A 323 -15.71 -7.05 8.48
N GLU A 324 -16.49 -6.01 8.19
CA GLU A 324 -16.76 -5.56 6.83
C GLU A 324 -15.84 -4.39 6.47
N PRO A 325 -15.12 -4.44 5.34
CA PRO A 325 -14.27 -3.35 4.92
C PRO A 325 -15.10 -2.13 4.49
N ALA A 326 -14.65 -0.95 4.92
CA ALA A 326 -15.09 0.34 4.41
C ALA A 326 -14.05 0.92 3.45
N THR A 327 -14.49 1.82 2.59
CA THR A 327 -13.69 2.36 1.50
C THR A 327 -13.83 3.86 1.41
N ALA A 328 -12.72 4.56 1.15
CA ALA A 328 -12.70 5.99 0.88
C ALA A 328 -11.80 6.28 -0.32
N VAL A 329 -12.07 7.40 -1.01
CA VAL A 329 -11.14 7.94 -1.99
C VAL A 329 -9.86 8.32 -1.29
N ASN A 330 -8.71 7.88 -1.81
CA ASN A 330 -7.43 8.26 -1.25
C ASN A 330 -7.31 9.79 -1.22
N ALA A 331 -6.87 10.33 -0.09
CA ALA A 331 -6.93 11.78 0.14
C ALA A 331 -6.05 12.60 -0.82
N LEU A 332 -4.96 12.03 -1.35
CA LEU A 332 -4.15 12.67 -2.38
C LEU A 332 -4.75 12.48 -3.78
N VAL A 333 -5.59 11.47 -4.00
CA VAL A 333 -6.32 11.25 -5.27
C VAL A 333 -7.56 12.14 -5.36
N ARG A 334 -8.22 12.42 -4.23
CA ARG A 334 -9.49 13.15 -4.13
C ARG A 334 -9.53 14.46 -4.94
N PRO A 335 -8.50 15.33 -4.95
CA PRO A 335 -8.54 16.57 -5.72
C PRO A 335 -8.59 16.36 -7.25
N LEU A 336 -8.12 15.20 -7.71
CA LEU A 336 -8.07 14.82 -9.12
C LEU A 336 -9.27 13.96 -9.56
N ALA A 337 -10.09 13.50 -8.61
CA ALA A 337 -11.27 12.69 -8.89
C ALA A 337 -12.42 13.50 -9.54
N GLY A 338 -12.30 14.83 -9.60
CA GLY A 338 -13.33 15.74 -10.08
C GLY A 338 -14.22 16.29 -8.97
N THR A 339 -15.10 17.23 -9.32
CA THR A 339 -16.00 17.90 -8.38
C THR A 339 -17.46 17.54 -8.65
N LEU A 340 -18.25 17.47 -7.59
CA LEU A 340 -19.70 17.28 -7.66
C LEU A 340 -20.39 18.65 -7.63
N THR A 341 -21.34 18.86 -8.53
CA THR A 341 -22.25 20.01 -8.50
C THR A 341 -23.28 19.87 -7.38
N GLY A 342 -23.89 20.97 -6.95
CA GLY A 342 -24.92 20.93 -5.90
C GLY A 342 -26.08 19.96 -6.20
N SER A 343 -26.55 19.92 -7.44
CA SER A 343 -27.60 18.98 -7.86
C SER A 343 -27.16 17.52 -7.81
N GLU A 344 -25.90 17.24 -8.19
CA GLU A 344 -25.35 15.88 -8.10
C GLU A 344 -25.19 15.46 -6.65
N ILE A 345 -24.70 16.36 -5.78
CA ILE A 345 -24.58 16.09 -4.34
C ILE A 345 -25.94 15.71 -3.76
N GLN A 346 -27.00 16.47 -4.06
CA GLN A 346 -28.35 16.15 -3.58
C GLN A 346 -28.85 14.81 -4.10
N ALA A 347 -28.70 14.53 -5.40
CA ALA A 347 -29.14 13.28 -6.01
C ALA A 347 -28.40 12.07 -5.42
N LEU A 348 -27.07 12.14 -5.31
CA LEU A 348 -26.24 11.06 -4.78
C LEU A 348 -26.49 10.84 -3.28
N ALA A 349 -26.63 11.91 -2.49
CA ALA A 349 -26.97 11.80 -1.08
C ALA A 349 -28.35 11.13 -0.88
N GLY A 350 -29.33 11.41 -1.75
CA GLY A 350 -30.65 10.77 -1.71
C GLY A 350 -30.60 9.27 -1.91
N VAL A 351 -29.65 8.78 -2.72
CA VAL A 351 -29.41 7.35 -2.95
C VAL A 351 -28.59 6.73 -1.82
N ALA A 352 -27.53 7.43 -1.38
CA ALA A 352 -26.58 6.91 -0.41
C ALA A 352 -27.17 6.83 1.01
N LEU A 353 -27.92 7.85 1.43
CA LEU A 353 -28.36 8.00 2.81
C LEU A 353 -29.17 6.81 3.34
N PRO A 354 -30.23 6.32 2.66
CA PRO A 354 -30.99 5.18 3.17
C PRO A 354 -30.16 3.91 3.28
N LYS A 355 -29.26 3.68 2.31
CA LYS A 355 -28.38 2.51 2.28
C LYS A 355 -27.33 2.58 3.39
N LEU A 356 -26.70 3.73 3.57
CA LEU A 356 -25.70 3.95 4.61
C LEU A 356 -26.33 3.86 6.00
N PHE A 357 -27.51 4.45 6.20
CA PHE A 357 -28.25 4.34 7.47
C PHE A 357 -28.55 2.88 7.83
N ALA A 358 -29.02 2.09 6.86
CA ALA A 358 -29.27 0.66 7.06
C ALA A 358 -27.99 -0.12 7.41
N ASP A 359 -26.91 0.08 6.64
CA ASP A 359 -25.63 -0.62 6.87
C ASP A 359 -24.97 -0.22 8.20
N TRP A 360 -25.24 0.99 8.69
CA TRP A 360 -24.80 1.50 10.00
C TRP A 360 -25.83 1.29 11.13
N GLY A 361 -26.65 0.26 11.04
CA GLY A 361 -27.49 -0.22 12.15
C GLY A 361 -28.88 0.40 12.25
N GLY A 362 -29.32 1.16 11.24
CA GLY A 362 -30.68 1.67 11.13
C GLY A 362 -31.18 2.43 12.35
N ALA A 363 -32.45 2.23 12.71
CA ALA A 363 -33.09 2.90 13.84
C ALA A 363 -32.62 2.38 15.22
N ASP A 364 -32.01 1.19 15.28
CA ASP A 364 -31.41 0.67 16.52
C ASP A 364 -30.23 1.57 16.91
N GLY A 365 -29.29 1.78 15.98
CA GLY A 365 -28.18 2.74 16.14
C GLY A 365 -27.24 2.46 17.33
N SER A 366 -27.50 1.45 18.16
CA SER A 366 -26.82 1.22 19.45
C SER A 366 -25.31 0.98 19.34
N ARG A 367 -24.82 0.56 18.17
CA ARG A 367 -23.40 0.32 17.87
C ARG A 367 -22.78 1.39 16.98
N ARG A 368 -23.52 2.45 16.65
CA ARG A 368 -23.05 3.48 15.73
C ARG A 368 -22.18 4.49 16.48
N PRO A 369 -20.94 4.74 16.04
CA PRO A 369 -20.08 5.75 16.65
C PRO A 369 -20.47 7.16 16.20
N TYR A 370 -20.15 8.16 17.02
CA TYR A 370 -20.49 9.58 16.74
C TYR A 370 -20.09 10.10 15.35
N PRO A 371 -18.91 9.77 14.77
CA PRO A 371 -18.58 10.19 13.42
C PRO A 371 -19.57 9.68 12.36
N ALA A 372 -20.09 8.46 12.53
CA ALA A 372 -21.09 7.91 11.60
C ALA A 372 -22.43 8.65 11.72
N ASP A 373 -22.85 9.06 12.91
CA ASP A 373 -24.03 9.92 13.08
C ASP A 373 -23.85 11.30 12.43
N TYR A 374 -22.66 11.90 12.59
CA TYR A 374 -22.34 13.17 11.94
C TYR A 374 -22.43 13.07 10.42
N GLU A 375 -21.87 12.02 9.81
CA GLU A 375 -21.91 11.83 8.36
C GLU A 375 -23.34 11.58 7.85
N LEU A 376 -24.14 10.80 8.57
CA LEU A 376 -25.55 10.62 8.24
C LEU A 376 -26.32 11.95 8.33
N ALA A 377 -26.10 12.74 9.38
CA ALA A 377 -26.74 14.04 9.53
C ALA A 377 -26.33 15.01 8.42
N ARG A 378 -25.05 15.02 8.04
CA ARG A 378 -24.54 15.81 6.90
C ARG A 378 -25.27 15.44 5.61
N LEU A 379 -25.36 14.15 5.29
CA LEU A 379 -26.07 13.67 4.11
C LEU A 379 -27.58 14.01 4.15
N ALA A 380 -28.21 13.92 5.33
CA ALA A 380 -29.61 14.26 5.53
C ALA A 380 -29.91 15.74 5.28
N VAL A 381 -29.04 16.63 5.75
CA VAL A 381 -29.11 18.07 5.46
C VAL A 381 -29.00 18.35 3.96
N LEU A 382 -28.12 17.64 3.25
CA LEU A 382 -27.96 17.81 1.80
C LEU A 382 -29.25 17.48 1.03
N VAL A 383 -29.99 16.46 1.45
CA VAL A 383 -31.24 16.04 0.80
C VAL A 383 -32.48 16.78 1.32
N GLY A 384 -32.35 17.62 2.34
CA GLY A 384 -33.47 18.32 2.97
C GLY A 384 -34.45 17.40 3.71
N SER A 385 -33.98 16.22 4.17
CA SER A 385 -34.79 15.25 4.91
C SER A 385 -34.31 15.16 6.36
N PRO A 386 -35.20 15.17 7.37
CA PRO A 386 -34.84 14.66 8.70
C PRO A 386 -34.56 13.15 8.62
N LEU A 387 -33.60 12.68 9.43
CA LEU A 387 -33.23 11.26 9.59
C LEU A 387 -34.30 10.46 10.34
#